data_AF-A0A1V2RTU9-F1
#
_entry.id   AF-A0A1V2RTU9-F1
#
_cell.length_a   1.000
_cell.length_b   1.000
_cell.length_c   1.000
_cell.angle_alpha   90.00
_cell.angle_beta   90.00
_cell.angle_gamma   90.00
#
_symmetry.space_group_name_H-M   'P 1'
#
loop_
_entity.id
_entity.type
_entity.pdbx_description
1 polymer ?
#
loop_
_entity_poly.entity_id
_entity_poly.type
_entity_poly.pdbx_seq_one_letter_code
_entity_poly.pdbx_strand_id
1 'polypeptide(L)'
;MAHTRRRAGRAASWRESAGMVAVVADAGGFALMRRYATFRFTDHTSYLRQTELLLRSLAGRHGHTTVALFDPVGFADFCERERLPQDSAASRARYTAEVAARGATVPYEGQPIARLVPALLVAHLRWETWEVGTDLLAAAGACPDCGAPHSRCAFQRAAGQLAAVMERAGPGVHHLVCSLIAPTGPLTAALHAERAADGSLDVGEPDALVLCTLLAVGLATGEPGGLVLRSVRAAGGAGEEVRGWSLHRGRLRALSEGEVFAAYCTDVRTGEPVPPEPGVAYRAADELPPGGCAGP
;
A
#
# COMPACT_ATOMS: atom_id res chain seq x y z
N MET A 1 -17.37 22.34 50.41
CA MET A 1 -16.27 22.35 49.42
C MET A 1 -16.06 20.96 48.81
N ALA A 2 -16.96 20.48 47.93
CA ALA A 2 -16.93 19.10 47.41
C ALA A 2 -17.10 18.99 45.87
N HIS A 3 -16.97 20.10 45.13
CA HIS A 3 -17.23 20.13 43.69
C HIS A 3 -15.98 20.22 42.79
N THR A 4 -14.80 20.44 43.36
CA THR A 4 -13.55 20.64 42.60
C THR A 4 -12.79 19.35 42.30
N ARG A 5 -12.96 18.29 43.11
CA ARG A 5 -12.23 17.01 42.92
C ARG A 5 -12.77 16.12 41.79
N ARG A 6 -14.02 16.31 41.36
CA ARG A 6 -14.66 15.44 40.36
C ARG A 6 -14.31 15.80 38.90
N ARG A 7 -13.78 17.00 38.67
CA ARG A 7 -13.36 17.49 37.33
C ARG A 7 -11.96 17.02 36.93
N ALA A 8 -11.06 16.84 37.90
CA ALA A 8 -9.68 16.39 37.67
C ALA A 8 -9.58 14.92 37.21
N GLY A 9 -10.47 14.04 37.69
CA GLY A 9 -10.50 12.63 37.29
C GLY A 9 -10.96 12.38 35.85
N ARG A 10 -11.85 13.23 35.30
CA ARG A 10 -12.25 13.13 33.88
C ARG A 10 -11.12 13.52 32.94
N ALA A 11 -10.27 14.49 33.30
CA ALA A 11 -9.17 14.94 32.45
C ALA A 11 -8.03 13.92 32.32
N ALA A 12 -7.88 13.01 33.28
CA ALA A 12 -6.82 12.00 33.29
C ALA A 12 -7.08 10.85 32.30
N SER A 13 -8.35 10.41 32.16
CA SER A 13 -8.73 9.29 31.30
C SER A 13 -8.58 9.56 29.80
N TRP A 14 -8.60 10.82 29.35
CA TRP A 14 -8.50 11.13 27.91
C TRP A 14 -7.11 10.90 27.32
N ARG A 15 -6.05 10.88 28.15
CA ARG A 15 -4.68 10.63 27.69
C ARG A 15 -4.42 9.17 27.32
N GLU A 16 -5.34 8.26 27.68
CA GLU A 16 -5.31 6.84 27.32
C GLU A 16 -6.20 6.52 26.12
N SER A 17 -6.87 7.53 25.54
CA SER A 17 -7.78 7.35 24.40
C SER A 17 -7.12 7.79 23.09
N ALA A 18 -7.41 7.11 21.98
CA ALA A 18 -6.96 7.48 20.65
C ALA A 18 -8.07 8.22 19.88
N GLY A 19 -7.70 9.25 19.13
CA GLY A 19 -8.57 9.95 18.20
C GLY A 19 -8.49 9.37 16.79
N MET A 20 -9.58 9.43 16.04
CA MET A 20 -9.64 8.92 14.67
C MET A 20 -10.49 9.81 13.79
N VAL A 21 -10.00 10.09 12.58
CA VAL A 21 -10.70 10.90 11.58
C VAL A 21 -10.53 10.25 10.23
N ALA A 22 -11.61 10.15 9.44
CA ALA A 22 -11.52 9.78 8.04
C ALA A 22 -11.68 11.03 7.16
N VAL A 23 -10.86 11.12 6.11
CA VAL A 23 -10.73 12.31 5.26
C VAL A 23 -11.06 11.98 3.82
N VAL A 24 -11.93 12.78 3.21
CA VAL A 24 -12.19 12.74 1.78
C VAL A 24 -11.06 13.48 1.06
N ALA A 25 -10.15 12.72 0.45
CA ALA A 25 -8.88 13.24 -0.05
C ALA A 25 -9.04 14.19 -1.24
N ASP A 26 -9.90 13.86 -2.19
CA ASP A 26 -10.02 14.55 -3.47
C ASP A 26 -11.38 15.22 -3.68
N ALA A 27 -11.42 16.10 -4.70
CA ALA A 27 -12.60 16.87 -5.03
C ALA A 27 -13.76 16.03 -5.60
N GLY A 28 -13.46 14.91 -6.27
CA GLY A 28 -14.47 13.99 -6.82
C GLY A 28 -15.21 13.27 -5.70
N GLY A 29 -14.46 12.69 -4.75
CA GLY A 29 -15.01 12.13 -3.53
C GLY A 29 -15.79 13.17 -2.72
N PHE A 30 -15.29 14.41 -2.63
CA PHE A 30 -16.01 15.48 -1.95
C PHE A 30 -17.35 15.79 -2.61
N ALA A 31 -17.40 15.83 -3.95
CA ALA A 31 -18.65 16.00 -4.70
C ALA A 31 -19.63 14.84 -4.45
N LEU A 32 -19.14 13.61 -4.30
CA LEU A 32 -19.96 12.46 -3.88
C LEU A 32 -20.46 12.57 -2.44
N MET A 33 -19.81 13.33 -1.56
CA MET A 33 -20.35 13.55 -0.20
C MET A 33 -21.39 14.68 -0.15
N ARG A 34 -21.29 15.65 -1.08
CA ARG A 34 -22.20 16.81 -1.19
C ARG A 34 -23.67 16.44 -1.46
N ARG A 35 -23.96 15.22 -1.91
CA ARG A 35 -25.33 14.70 -2.12
C ARG A 35 -26.06 14.39 -0.81
N TYR A 36 -25.36 14.30 0.33
CA TYR A 36 -25.96 14.07 1.64
C TYR A 36 -26.21 15.40 2.36
N ALA A 37 -27.46 15.70 2.74
CA ALA A 37 -27.85 17.00 3.30
C ALA A 37 -27.21 17.26 4.69
N THR A 38 -26.88 16.21 5.44
CA THR A 38 -26.16 16.32 6.72
C THR A 38 -24.65 16.59 6.54
N PHE A 39 -24.11 16.48 5.33
CA PHE A 39 -22.73 16.86 5.00
C PHE A 39 -22.68 18.32 4.53
N ARG A 40 -22.60 19.25 5.50
CA ARG A 40 -22.83 20.69 5.30
C ARG A 40 -21.65 21.48 4.72
N PHE A 41 -20.59 20.82 4.26
CA PHE A 41 -19.43 21.51 3.71
C PHE A 41 -19.71 22.00 2.28
N THR A 42 -19.28 23.21 1.97
CA THR A 42 -19.55 23.84 0.66
C THR A 42 -18.43 23.62 -0.35
N ASP A 43 -17.19 23.66 0.11
CA ASP A 43 -15.99 23.60 -0.73
C ASP A 43 -14.93 22.68 -0.10
N HIS A 44 -14.22 21.97 -0.97
CA HIS A 44 -13.25 20.95 -0.55
C HIS A 44 -12.06 21.55 0.20
N THR A 45 -11.56 22.71 -0.21
CA THR A 45 -10.43 23.37 0.45
C THR A 45 -10.77 23.79 1.88
N SER A 46 -11.96 24.38 2.12
CA SER A 46 -12.40 24.72 3.49
C SER A 46 -12.71 23.49 4.31
N TYR A 47 -13.25 22.42 3.70
CA TYR A 47 -13.41 21.13 4.36
C TYR A 47 -12.07 20.58 4.86
N LEU A 48 -11.02 20.57 4.03
CA LEU A 48 -9.68 20.12 4.44
C LEU A 48 -9.10 21.00 5.55
N ARG A 49 -9.24 22.33 5.48
CA ARG A 49 -8.82 23.24 6.56
C ARG A 49 -9.54 22.97 7.88
N GLN A 50 -10.86 22.79 7.85
CA GLN A 50 -11.64 22.49 9.05
C GLN A 50 -11.30 21.11 9.62
N THR A 51 -11.05 20.12 8.76
CA THR A 51 -10.57 18.80 9.14
C THR A 51 -9.19 18.87 9.81
N GLU A 52 -8.28 19.71 9.31
CA GLU A 52 -6.97 19.92 9.95
C GLU A 52 -7.11 20.53 11.35
N LEU A 53 -7.99 21.53 11.52
CA LEU A 53 -8.27 22.10 12.85
C LEU A 53 -8.83 21.04 13.82
N LEU A 54 -9.69 20.14 13.33
CA LEU A 54 -10.19 19.00 14.12
C LEU A 54 -9.04 18.05 14.51
N LEU A 55 -8.16 17.69 13.58
CA LEU A 55 -7.00 16.82 13.84
C LEU A 55 -6.08 17.41 14.91
N ARG A 56 -5.72 18.70 14.80
CA ARG A 56 -4.93 19.41 15.81
C ARG A 56 -5.61 19.38 17.18
N SER A 57 -6.92 19.58 17.21
CA SER A 57 -7.73 19.55 18.43
C SER A 57 -7.75 18.15 19.08
N LEU A 58 -7.87 17.09 18.28
CA LEU A 58 -7.86 15.71 18.75
C LEU A 58 -6.48 15.29 19.23
N ALA A 59 -5.41 15.61 18.49
CA ALA A 59 -4.04 15.31 18.89
C ALA A 59 -3.68 15.96 20.23
N GLY A 60 -4.09 17.21 20.45
CA GLY A 60 -3.89 17.89 21.73
C GLY A 60 -4.67 17.29 22.91
N ARG A 61 -5.77 16.57 22.66
CA ARG A 61 -6.60 15.93 23.70
C ARG A 61 -6.21 14.48 23.99
N HIS A 62 -5.93 13.72 22.94
CA HIS A 62 -5.79 12.26 22.96
C HIS A 62 -4.33 11.80 22.86
N GLY A 63 -3.41 12.68 22.45
CA GLY A 63 -2.01 12.35 22.21
C GLY A 63 -1.81 11.55 20.93
N HIS A 64 -2.52 10.41 20.79
CA HIS A 64 -2.52 9.59 19.58
C HIS A 64 -3.74 9.90 18.71
N THR A 65 -3.52 10.31 17.46
CA THR A 65 -4.58 10.50 16.47
C THR A 65 -4.18 9.83 15.17
N THR A 66 -5.04 8.98 14.65
CA THR A 66 -4.85 8.33 13.34
C THR A 66 -5.85 8.84 12.34
N VAL A 67 -5.47 8.76 11.07
CA VAL A 67 -6.26 9.26 9.96
C VAL A 67 -6.43 8.18 8.93
N ALA A 68 -7.65 8.02 8.43
CA ALA A 68 -8.00 7.10 7.36
C ALA A 68 -8.47 7.86 6.12
N LEU A 69 -8.40 7.21 4.96
CA LEU A 69 -9.10 7.70 3.77
C LEU A 69 -10.60 7.44 3.94
N PHE A 70 -11.44 8.44 3.71
CA PHE A 70 -12.88 8.25 3.58
C PHE A 70 -13.21 8.04 2.11
N ASP A 71 -13.53 6.82 1.71
CA ASP A 71 -14.06 6.51 0.38
C ASP A 71 -15.59 6.68 0.35
N PRO A 72 -16.13 7.68 -0.39
CA PRO A 72 -17.57 7.90 -0.50
C PRO A 72 -18.33 6.80 -1.24
N VAL A 73 -17.67 6.02 -2.09
CA VAL A 73 -18.29 4.89 -2.80
C VAL A 73 -18.44 3.73 -1.83
N GLY A 74 -17.33 3.30 -1.21
CA GLY A 74 -17.33 2.27 -0.16
C GLY A 74 -18.23 2.62 1.02
N PHE A 75 -18.40 3.90 1.36
CA PHE A 75 -19.38 4.34 2.37
C PHE A 75 -20.82 4.02 1.98
N ALA A 76 -21.19 4.24 0.70
CA ALA A 76 -22.53 3.96 0.21
C ALA A 76 -22.83 2.45 0.26
N ASP A 77 -21.88 1.64 -0.21
CA ASP A 77 -21.95 0.18 -0.21
C ASP A 77 -22.00 -0.39 1.22
N PHE A 78 -21.19 0.16 2.13
CA PHE A 78 -21.24 -0.17 3.55
C PHE A 78 -22.62 0.10 4.14
N CYS A 79 -23.18 1.28 3.89
CA CYS A 79 -24.50 1.61 4.41
C CYS A 79 -25.60 0.73 3.83
N GLU A 80 -25.53 0.35 2.55
CA GLU A 80 -26.48 -0.58 1.95
C GLU A 80 -26.39 -1.96 2.59
N ARG A 81 -25.18 -2.52 2.67
CA ARG A 81 -24.92 -3.83 3.28
C ARG A 81 -25.37 -3.90 4.74
N GLU A 82 -25.03 -2.88 5.53
CA GLU A 82 -25.35 -2.79 6.95
C GLU A 82 -26.77 -2.24 7.23
N ARG A 83 -27.53 -1.89 6.18
CA ARG A 83 -28.88 -1.29 6.26
C ARG A 83 -28.92 -0.03 7.13
N LEU A 84 -27.93 0.85 6.96
CA LEU A 84 -27.79 2.11 7.67
C LEU A 84 -28.27 3.31 6.83
N PRO A 85 -28.78 4.39 7.45
CA PRO A 85 -29.12 5.60 6.73
C PRO A 85 -27.84 6.28 6.20
N GLN A 86 -27.73 6.45 4.88
CA GLN A 86 -26.55 7.07 4.25
C GLN A 86 -26.41 8.56 4.62
N ASP A 87 -27.50 9.30 4.72
CA ASP A 87 -27.49 10.70 5.15
C ASP A 87 -27.50 10.85 6.69
N SER A 88 -26.47 10.31 7.34
CA SER A 88 -26.33 10.35 8.81
C SER A 88 -24.89 10.52 9.24
N ALA A 89 -24.66 11.47 10.15
CA ALA A 89 -23.35 11.66 10.78
C ALA A 89 -22.91 10.42 11.59
N ALA A 90 -23.87 9.70 12.20
CA ALA A 90 -23.58 8.48 12.94
C ALA A 90 -23.13 7.34 12.01
N SER A 91 -23.74 7.19 10.83
CA SER A 91 -23.32 6.19 9.83
C SER A 91 -21.92 6.50 9.30
N ARG A 92 -21.61 7.78 9.02
CA ARG A 92 -20.26 8.19 8.63
C ARG A 92 -19.24 7.90 9.72
N ALA A 93 -19.55 8.17 10.99
CA ALA A 93 -18.65 7.85 12.10
C ALA A 93 -18.43 6.34 12.27
N ARG A 94 -19.47 5.51 12.06
CA ARG A 94 -19.33 4.04 12.03
C ARG A 94 -18.44 3.58 10.89
N TYR A 95 -18.61 4.13 9.69
CA TYR A 95 -17.76 3.81 8.56
C TYR A 95 -16.30 4.24 8.78
N THR A 96 -16.05 5.39 9.40
CA THR A 96 -14.69 5.79 9.83
C THR A 96 -14.05 4.72 10.71
N ALA A 97 -14.79 4.17 11.68
CA ALA A 97 -14.29 3.10 12.55
C ALA A 97 -14.02 1.80 11.79
N GLU A 98 -14.90 1.44 10.86
CA GLU A 98 -14.75 0.27 9.97
C GLU A 98 -13.48 0.38 9.11
N VAL A 99 -13.27 1.51 8.43
CA VAL A 99 -12.08 1.71 7.58
C VAL A 99 -10.81 1.62 8.40
N ALA A 100 -10.80 2.18 9.60
CA ALA A 100 -9.61 2.14 10.42
C ALA A 100 -9.35 0.77 11.07
N ALA A 101 -10.39 -0.01 11.37
CA ALA A 101 -10.24 -1.39 11.84
C ALA A 101 -9.51 -2.26 10.81
N ARG A 102 -9.60 -1.92 9.51
CA ARG A 102 -8.89 -2.56 8.41
C ARG A 102 -7.40 -2.19 8.33
N GLY A 103 -6.94 -1.21 9.10
CA GLY A 103 -5.53 -0.87 9.23
C GLY A 103 -4.97 0.10 8.17
N ALA A 104 -5.77 0.53 7.19
CA ALA A 104 -5.38 1.53 6.18
C ALA A 104 -5.34 2.96 6.77
N THR A 105 -4.51 3.17 7.79
CA THR A 105 -4.43 4.43 8.54
C THR A 105 -3.01 4.98 8.58
N VAL A 106 -2.91 6.30 8.76
CA VAL A 106 -1.65 7.03 8.91
C VAL A 106 -1.68 7.82 10.21
N PRO A 107 -0.61 7.80 11.03
CA PRO A 107 -0.53 8.62 12.23
C PRO A 107 -0.51 10.11 11.90
N TYR A 108 -1.21 10.89 12.70
CA TYR A 108 -1.15 12.35 12.67
C TYR A 108 -0.14 12.86 13.69
N GLU A 109 0.94 13.45 13.18
CA GLU A 109 2.10 13.95 13.93
C GLU A 109 2.15 15.49 13.97
N GLY A 110 1.05 16.15 13.56
CA GLY A 110 0.96 17.62 13.50
C GLY A 110 1.30 18.22 12.14
N GLN A 111 1.56 17.39 11.13
CA GLN A 111 1.81 17.81 9.75
C GLN A 111 0.56 18.47 9.12
N PRO A 112 0.72 19.36 8.11
CA PRO A 112 -0.41 19.89 7.36
C PRO A 112 -1.17 18.78 6.61
N ILE A 113 -2.50 18.91 6.48
CA ILE A 113 -3.34 17.90 5.83
C ILE A 113 -2.94 17.65 4.36
N ALA A 114 -2.43 18.68 3.68
CA ALA A 114 -1.91 18.55 2.31
C ALA A 114 -0.71 17.60 2.19
N ARG A 115 0.08 17.42 3.26
CA ARG A 115 1.16 16.42 3.30
C ARG A 115 0.67 15.04 3.74
N LEU A 116 -0.46 14.99 4.44
CA LEU A 116 -1.06 13.74 4.90
C LEU A 116 -1.84 13.03 3.80
N VAL A 117 -2.56 13.77 2.96
CA VAL A 117 -3.41 13.21 1.90
C VAL A 117 -2.67 12.24 0.97
N PRO A 118 -1.48 12.55 0.43
CA PRO A 118 -0.74 11.59 -0.38
C PRO A 118 -0.43 10.28 0.36
N ALA A 119 -0.05 10.36 1.64
CA ALA A 119 0.23 9.18 2.45
C ALA A 119 -1.03 8.33 2.70
N LEU A 120 -2.20 8.97 2.87
CA LEU A 120 -3.49 8.27 2.99
C LEU A 120 -3.85 7.53 1.71
N LEU A 121 -3.63 8.15 0.54
CA LEU A 121 -3.89 7.50 -0.75
C LEU A 121 -2.98 6.28 -0.95
N VAL A 122 -1.70 6.40 -0.61
CA VAL A 122 -0.76 5.26 -0.66
C VAL A 122 -1.18 4.15 0.30
N ALA A 123 -1.53 4.48 1.55
CA ALA A 123 -1.96 3.50 2.53
C ALA A 123 -3.28 2.79 2.12
N HIS A 124 -4.20 3.52 1.51
CA HIS A 124 -5.46 2.98 1.00
C HIS A 124 -5.24 2.07 -0.21
N LEU A 125 -4.49 2.53 -1.21
CA LEU A 125 -4.17 1.72 -2.40
C LEU A 125 -3.45 0.42 -2.01
N ARG A 126 -2.54 0.48 -1.05
CA ARG A 126 -1.87 -0.71 -0.50
C ARG A 126 -2.88 -1.69 0.10
N TRP A 127 -3.83 -1.20 0.88
CA TRP A 127 -4.87 -2.04 1.47
C TRP A 127 -5.79 -2.66 0.42
N GLU A 128 -6.27 -1.87 -0.56
CA GLU A 128 -7.09 -2.38 -1.67
C GLU A 128 -6.35 -3.46 -2.48
N THR A 129 -5.07 -3.22 -2.77
CA THR A 129 -4.21 -4.17 -3.49
C THR A 129 -4.06 -5.48 -2.71
N TRP A 130 -3.92 -5.39 -1.38
CA TRP A 130 -3.83 -6.55 -0.51
C TRP A 130 -5.13 -7.35 -0.44
N GLU A 131 -6.29 -6.68 -0.32
CA GLU A 131 -7.60 -7.34 -0.35
C GLU A 131 -7.81 -8.09 -1.66
N VAL A 132 -7.65 -7.39 -2.79
CA VAL A 132 -7.82 -8.01 -4.12
C VAL A 132 -6.83 -9.16 -4.32
N GLY A 133 -5.57 -9.00 -3.91
CA GLY A 133 -4.57 -10.07 -4.00
C GLY A 133 -4.91 -11.29 -3.14
N THR A 134 -5.46 -11.06 -1.94
CA THR A 134 -5.90 -12.13 -1.04
C THR A 134 -7.09 -12.90 -1.62
N ASP A 135 -8.06 -12.19 -2.19
CA ASP A 135 -9.22 -12.80 -2.87
C ASP A 135 -8.79 -13.65 -4.08
N LEU A 136 -7.86 -13.14 -4.90
CA LEU A 136 -7.31 -13.87 -6.04
C LEU A 136 -6.57 -15.13 -5.60
N LEU A 137 -5.80 -15.08 -4.52
CA LEU A 137 -5.12 -16.25 -3.96
C LEU A 137 -6.08 -17.27 -3.36
N ALA A 138 -7.17 -16.82 -2.73
CA ALA A 138 -8.22 -17.71 -2.24
C ALA A 138 -8.94 -18.41 -3.40
N ALA A 139 -9.21 -17.68 -4.48
CA ALA A 139 -9.84 -18.20 -5.70
C ALA A 139 -8.93 -19.19 -6.48
N ALA A 140 -7.61 -19.14 -6.30
CA ALA A 140 -6.65 -20.02 -6.97
C ALA A 140 -6.73 -21.51 -6.51
N GLY A 141 -7.45 -21.80 -5.42
CA GLY A 141 -7.74 -23.18 -5.01
C GLY A 141 -6.52 -23.94 -4.44
N ALA A 142 -6.37 -25.21 -4.82
CA ALA A 142 -5.31 -26.09 -4.34
C ALA A 142 -4.06 -26.04 -5.23
N CYS A 143 -2.88 -26.16 -4.61
CA CYS A 143 -1.61 -26.24 -5.31
C CYS A 143 -1.55 -27.56 -6.13
N PRO A 144 -1.20 -27.50 -7.43
CA PRO A 144 -1.13 -28.69 -8.27
C PRO A 144 -0.02 -29.68 -7.83
N ASP A 145 1.01 -29.21 -7.11
CA ASP A 145 2.15 -30.04 -6.73
C ASP A 145 1.91 -30.83 -5.44
N CYS A 146 1.25 -30.24 -4.44
CA CYS A 146 1.11 -30.83 -3.10
C CYS A 146 -0.32 -30.93 -2.57
N GLY A 147 -1.30 -30.34 -3.26
CA GLY A 147 -2.72 -30.33 -2.84
C GLY A 147 -3.07 -29.40 -1.67
N ALA A 148 -2.10 -28.76 -1.00
CA ALA A 148 -2.37 -27.73 0.01
C ALA A 148 -2.94 -26.45 -0.63
N PRO A 149 -3.52 -25.49 0.13
CA PRO A 149 -3.96 -24.21 -0.44
C PRO A 149 -2.85 -23.54 -1.25
N HIS A 150 -3.15 -23.16 -2.48
CA HIS A 150 -2.16 -22.62 -3.41
C HIS A 150 -1.53 -21.33 -2.85
N SER A 151 -2.32 -20.52 -2.13
CA SER A 151 -1.86 -19.34 -1.39
C SER A 151 -0.62 -19.63 -0.55
N ARG A 152 -0.59 -20.74 0.21
CA ARG A 152 0.56 -21.09 1.06
C ARG A 152 1.83 -21.34 0.26
N CYS A 153 1.79 -22.23 -0.73
CA CYS A 153 2.98 -22.51 -1.55
C CYS A 153 3.40 -21.29 -2.37
N ALA A 154 2.45 -20.50 -2.88
CA ALA A 154 2.74 -19.29 -3.62
C ALA A 154 3.40 -18.21 -2.76
N PHE A 155 2.92 -17.97 -1.53
CA PHE A 155 3.55 -17.03 -0.60
C PHE A 155 4.96 -17.44 -0.20
N GLN A 156 5.20 -18.73 0.08
CA GLN A 156 6.54 -19.24 0.37
C GLN A 156 7.49 -19.02 -0.81
N ARG A 157 7.02 -19.32 -2.03
CA ARG A 157 7.78 -19.07 -3.26
C ARG A 157 8.07 -17.58 -3.42
N ALA A 158 7.07 -16.72 -3.29
CA ALA A 158 7.21 -15.26 -3.41
C ALA A 158 8.21 -14.69 -2.40
N ALA A 159 8.10 -15.08 -1.12
CA ALA A 159 9.03 -14.66 -0.07
C ALA A 159 10.47 -15.12 -0.37
N GLY A 160 10.64 -16.36 -0.84
CA GLY A 160 11.94 -16.88 -1.28
C GLY A 160 12.53 -16.11 -2.46
N GLN A 161 11.70 -15.74 -3.46
CA GLN A 161 12.13 -14.89 -4.57
C GLN A 161 12.56 -13.51 -4.08
N LEU A 162 11.76 -12.86 -3.24
CA LEU A 162 12.06 -11.54 -2.69
C LEU A 162 13.36 -11.54 -1.89
N ALA A 163 13.56 -12.53 -1.02
CA ALA A 163 14.81 -12.70 -0.28
C ALA A 163 16.01 -12.90 -1.21
N ALA A 164 15.88 -13.72 -2.26
CA ALA A 164 16.93 -13.94 -3.23
C ALA A 164 17.25 -12.70 -4.08
N VAL A 165 16.27 -11.84 -4.34
CA VAL A 165 16.48 -10.54 -4.99
C VAL A 165 17.25 -9.60 -4.06
N MET A 166 16.85 -9.48 -2.79
CA MET A 166 17.53 -8.63 -1.80
C MET A 166 18.97 -9.07 -1.51
N GLU A 167 19.22 -10.37 -1.43
CA GLU A 167 20.57 -10.90 -1.23
C GLU A 167 21.50 -10.50 -2.39
N ARG A 168 21.02 -10.65 -3.63
CA ARG A 168 21.80 -10.32 -4.84
C ARG A 168 21.95 -8.82 -5.08
N ALA A 169 20.99 -8.02 -4.63
CA ALA A 169 21.09 -6.56 -4.67
C ALA A 169 22.31 -6.10 -3.86
N GLY A 170 22.61 -6.76 -2.73
CA GLY A 170 23.70 -6.41 -1.84
C GLY A 170 23.39 -5.14 -1.02
N PRO A 171 24.38 -4.56 -0.31
CA PRO A 171 24.15 -3.38 0.52
C PRO A 171 23.79 -2.11 -0.27
N GLY A 172 22.80 -1.36 0.20
CA GLY A 172 22.31 -0.13 -0.43
C GLY A 172 20.86 0.21 -0.10
N VAL A 173 20.32 1.21 -0.81
CA VAL A 173 18.90 1.57 -0.77
C VAL A 173 18.24 1.01 -2.02
N HIS A 174 17.12 0.32 -1.83
CA HIS A 174 16.43 -0.42 -2.87
C HIS A 174 14.96 -0.01 -2.93
N HIS A 175 14.45 0.11 -4.15
CA HIS A 175 13.04 0.30 -4.42
C HIS A 175 12.58 -0.78 -5.39
N LEU A 176 11.67 -1.64 -4.93
CA LEU A 176 11.06 -2.67 -5.75
C LEU A 176 9.65 -2.28 -6.14
N VAL A 177 9.27 -2.64 -7.36
CA VAL A 177 7.90 -2.52 -7.84
C VAL A 177 7.50 -3.85 -8.47
N CYS A 178 6.43 -4.44 -7.95
CA CYS A 178 5.75 -5.58 -8.57
C CYS A 178 4.48 -5.08 -9.24
N SER A 179 4.27 -5.43 -10.50
CA SER A 179 3.04 -5.15 -11.24
C SER A 179 2.47 -6.42 -11.83
N LEU A 180 1.15 -6.55 -11.81
CA LEU A 180 0.41 -7.69 -12.33
C LEU A 180 -0.79 -7.20 -13.13
N ILE A 181 -1.03 -7.82 -14.29
CA ILE A 181 -2.24 -7.59 -15.07
C ILE A 181 -3.24 -8.67 -14.64
N ALA A 182 -4.05 -8.38 -13.63
CA ALA A 182 -5.04 -9.32 -13.12
C ALA A 182 -6.38 -9.18 -13.87
N PRO A 183 -7.28 -10.18 -13.80
CA PRO A 183 -8.61 -10.10 -14.40
C PRO A 183 -9.46 -8.94 -13.87
N THR A 184 -9.21 -8.50 -12.64
CA THR A 184 -9.87 -7.36 -11.99
C THR A 184 -9.29 -6.00 -12.42
N GLY A 185 -8.19 -5.99 -13.17
CA GLY A 185 -7.45 -4.79 -13.57
C GLY A 185 -5.96 -4.88 -13.20
N PRO A 186 -5.16 -3.87 -13.60
CA PRO A 186 -3.76 -3.80 -13.22
C PRO A 186 -3.61 -3.56 -11.71
N LEU A 187 -2.71 -4.31 -11.08
CA LEU A 187 -2.36 -4.17 -9.67
C LEU A 187 -0.86 -3.88 -9.54
N THR A 188 -0.49 -3.02 -8.60
CA THR A 188 0.91 -2.65 -8.35
C THR A 188 1.17 -2.54 -6.86
N ALA A 189 2.32 -3.04 -6.42
CA ALA A 189 2.84 -2.85 -5.08
C ALA A 189 4.30 -2.42 -5.14
N ALA A 190 4.67 -1.51 -4.25
CA ALA A 190 6.02 -1.00 -4.14
C ALA A 190 6.60 -1.27 -2.74
N LEU A 191 7.91 -1.46 -2.67
CA LEU A 191 8.64 -1.73 -1.45
C LEU A 191 9.92 -0.91 -1.43
N HIS A 192 10.12 -0.13 -0.37
CA HIS A 192 11.42 0.46 -0.06
C HIS A 192 12.13 -0.43 0.95
N ALA A 193 13.41 -0.70 0.70
CA ALA A 193 14.24 -1.49 1.58
C ALA A 193 15.65 -0.88 1.67
N GLU A 194 16.24 -0.90 2.85
CA GLU A 194 17.64 -0.54 3.07
C GLU A 194 18.38 -1.78 3.57
N ARG A 195 19.46 -2.16 2.88
CA ARG A 195 20.32 -3.27 3.28
C ARG A 195 21.65 -2.73 3.73
N ALA A 196 21.97 -2.89 5.01
CA ALA A 196 23.24 -2.46 5.56
C ALA A 196 24.38 -3.41 5.18
N ALA A 197 25.62 -2.96 5.40
CA ALA A 197 26.82 -3.73 5.07
C ALA A 197 26.97 -5.01 5.92
N ASP A 198 26.36 -5.06 7.11
CA ASP A 198 26.31 -6.23 7.99
C ASP A 198 25.25 -7.26 7.58
N GLY A 199 24.48 -6.98 6.51
CA GLY A 199 23.43 -7.83 5.99
C GLY A 199 22.06 -7.62 6.63
N SER A 200 21.92 -6.72 7.61
CA SER A 200 20.60 -6.34 8.13
C SER A 200 19.75 -5.67 7.04
N LEU A 201 18.45 -5.99 7.04
CA LEU A 201 17.47 -5.49 6.07
C LEU A 201 16.40 -4.71 6.83
N ASP A 202 16.35 -3.41 6.62
CA ASP A 202 15.25 -2.56 7.06
C ASP A 202 14.20 -2.47 5.96
N VAL A 203 12.96 -2.83 6.30
CA VAL A 203 11.86 -2.92 5.36
C VAL A 203 10.53 -2.64 6.07
N GLY A 204 9.66 -1.87 5.43
CA GLY A 204 8.30 -1.67 5.90
C GLY A 204 7.50 -2.97 5.76
N GLU A 205 7.21 -3.65 6.89
CA GLU A 205 6.46 -4.92 6.90
C GLU A 205 5.14 -4.87 6.09
N PRO A 206 4.31 -3.80 6.14
CA PRO A 206 3.09 -3.74 5.35
C PRO A 206 3.37 -3.76 3.84
N ASP A 207 4.38 -3.01 3.39
CA ASP A 207 4.74 -2.92 1.97
C ASP A 207 5.31 -4.25 1.48
N ALA A 208 6.15 -4.90 2.30
CA ALA A 208 6.70 -6.22 2.00
C ALA A 208 5.60 -7.28 1.87
N LEU A 209 4.59 -7.24 2.74
CA LEU A 209 3.46 -8.16 2.70
C LEU A 209 2.65 -7.99 1.42
N VAL A 210 2.32 -6.76 1.03
CA VAL A 210 1.53 -6.52 -0.19
C VAL A 210 2.31 -6.88 -1.45
N LEU A 211 3.60 -6.55 -1.52
CA LEU A 211 4.46 -6.97 -2.63
C LEU A 211 4.56 -8.50 -2.73
N CYS A 212 4.80 -9.18 -1.60
CA CYS A 212 4.78 -10.65 -1.57
C CYS A 212 3.43 -11.23 -1.98
N THR A 213 2.32 -10.58 -1.59
CA THR A 213 0.96 -11.01 -1.96
C THR A 213 0.78 -10.95 -3.48
N LEU A 214 1.11 -9.83 -4.13
CA LEU A 214 1.00 -9.72 -5.59
C LEU A 214 1.92 -10.69 -6.33
N LEU A 215 3.17 -10.83 -5.86
CA LEU A 215 4.09 -11.79 -6.46
C LEU A 215 3.54 -13.21 -6.31
N ALA A 216 2.99 -13.56 -5.16
CA ALA A 216 2.33 -14.85 -4.94
C ALA A 216 1.13 -15.04 -5.89
N VAL A 217 0.30 -14.03 -6.10
CA VAL A 217 -0.82 -14.09 -7.06
C VAL A 217 -0.30 -14.48 -8.44
N GLY A 218 0.67 -13.75 -8.98
CA GLY A 218 1.19 -14.06 -10.32
C GLY A 218 1.93 -15.41 -10.40
N LEU A 219 2.59 -15.84 -9.31
CA LEU A 219 3.20 -17.17 -9.21
C LEU A 219 2.18 -18.32 -9.14
N ALA A 220 0.98 -18.06 -8.62
CA ALA A 220 -0.10 -19.04 -8.45
C ALA A 220 -1.01 -19.13 -9.68
N THR A 221 -1.38 -17.97 -10.22
CA THR A 221 -2.37 -17.83 -11.31
C THR A 221 -1.71 -17.84 -12.68
N GLY A 222 -0.43 -17.48 -12.76
CA GLY A 222 0.32 -17.35 -14.00
C GLY A 222 0.02 -16.07 -14.78
N GLU A 223 -0.74 -15.15 -14.21
CA GLU A 223 -1.05 -13.85 -14.79
C GLU A 223 0.23 -13.08 -15.16
N PRO A 224 0.23 -12.36 -16.29
CA PRO A 224 1.41 -11.65 -16.75
C PRO A 224 1.70 -10.42 -15.88
N GLY A 225 2.98 -10.15 -15.68
CA GLY A 225 3.43 -9.03 -14.87
C GLY A 225 4.94 -8.84 -14.91
N GLY A 226 5.45 -8.10 -13.93
CA GLY A 226 6.87 -7.88 -13.78
C GLY A 226 7.27 -7.50 -12.36
N LEU A 227 8.54 -7.70 -12.06
CA LEU A 227 9.21 -7.22 -10.86
C LEU A 227 10.39 -6.37 -11.30
N VAL A 228 10.52 -5.18 -10.74
CA VAL A 228 11.61 -4.27 -11.03
C VAL A 228 12.29 -3.88 -9.73
N LEU A 229 13.62 -3.83 -9.74
CA LEU A 229 14.47 -3.39 -8.65
C LEU A 229 15.29 -2.20 -9.12
N ARG A 230 15.10 -1.05 -8.50
CA ARG A 230 15.98 0.13 -8.60
C ARG A 230 16.85 0.20 -7.35
N SER A 231 18.15 0.39 -7.49
CA SER A 231 19.11 0.35 -6.39
C SER A 231 20.09 1.51 -6.44
N VAL A 232 20.38 2.07 -5.26
CA VAL A 232 21.49 2.98 -5.00
C VAL A 232 22.50 2.20 -4.15
N ARG A 233 23.64 1.79 -4.73
CA ARG A 233 24.63 0.97 -4.03
C ARG A 233 25.49 1.82 -3.09
N ALA A 234 25.82 1.27 -1.91
CA ALA A 234 26.62 1.97 -0.90
C ALA A 234 28.11 2.10 -1.24
N ALA A 235 28.66 1.28 -2.16
CA ALA A 235 30.09 1.28 -2.50
C ALA A 235 30.34 1.48 -4.00
N GLY A 236 31.24 2.43 -4.34
CA GLY A 236 31.95 2.44 -5.63
C GLY A 236 31.47 3.36 -6.75
N GLY A 237 30.56 4.30 -6.49
CA GLY A 237 30.12 5.32 -7.45
C GLY A 237 28.61 5.57 -7.35
N ALA A 238 28.21 6.83 -7.29
CA ALA A 238 26.83 7.28 -7.07
C ALA A 238 25.93 7.09 -8.31
N GLY A 239 25.92 5.90 -8.90
CA GLY A 239 25.04 5.54 -10.01
C GLY A 239 23.86 4.73 -9.50
N GLU A 240 22.67 5.07 -9.97
CA GLU A 240 21.49 4.24 -9.77
C GLU A 240 21.54 3.08 -10.76
N GLU A 241 21.13 1.87 -10.34
CA GLU A 241 20.98 0.74 -11.25
C GLU A 241 19.57 0.19 -11.23
N VAL A 242 19.12 -0.32 -12.37
CA VAL A 242 17.80 -0.95 -12.54
C VAL A 242 17.98 -2.36 -13.08
N ARG A 243 17.32 -3.32 -12.45
CA ARG A 243 17.19 -4.73 -12.90
C ARG A 243 15.71 -5.10 -12.94
N GLY A 244 15.35 -6.04 -13.80
CA GLY A 244 13.94 -6.46 -13.93
C GLY A 244 13.76 -7.94 -14.24
N TRP A 245 12.59 -8.45 -13.88
CA TRP A 245 12.14 -9.79 -14.17
C TRP A 245 10.73 -9.74 -14.78
N SER A 246 10.50 -10.48 -15.86
CA SER A 246 9.15 -10.70 -16.38
C SER A 246 8.47 -11.83 -15.63
N LEU A 247 7.24 -11.64 -15.17
CA LEU A 247 6.41 -12.66 -14.57
C LEU A 247 5.45 -13.21 -15.63
N HIS A 248 5.57 -14.50 -15.94
CA HIS A 248 4.65 -15.15 -16.87
C HIS A 248 4.58 -16.65 -16.56
N ARG A 249 3.37 -17.24 -16.68
CA ARG A 249 3.15 -18.69 -16.44
C ARG A 249 3.70 -19.15 -15.09
N GLY A 250 3.55 -18.31 -14.07
CA GLY A 250 3.90 -18.62 -12.70
C GLY A 250 5.40 -18.61 -12.42
N ARG A 251 6.21 -17.95 -13.27
CA ARG A 251 7.67 -17.90 -13.17
C ARG A 251 8.21 -16.49 -13.42
N LEU A 252 9.21 -16.10 -12.62
CA LEU A 252 10.04 -14.93 -12.91
C LEU A 252 11.17 -15.35 -13.85
N ARG A 253 11.31 -14.63 -14.96
CA ARG A 253 12.44 -14.76 -15.89
C ARG A 253 13.25 -13.47 -15.82
N ALA A 254 14.56 -13.61 -15.65
CA ALA A 254 15.47 -12.47 -15.68
C ALA A 254 15.41 -11.74 -17.04
N LEU A 255 15.34 -10.42 -17.00
CA LEU A 255 15.46 -9.58 -18.18
C LEU A 255 16.93 -9.28 -18.47
N SER A 256 17.28 -9.29 -19.74
CA SER A 256 18.56 -8.77 -20.23
C SER A 256 18.63 -7.24 -20.09
N GLU A 257 19.84 -6.68 -20.17
CA GLU A 257 20.04 -5.23 -20.17
C GLU A 257 19.20 -4.51 -21.23
N GLY A 258 19.15 -5.06 -22.45
CA GLY A 258 18.35 -4.50 -23.54
C GLY A 258 16.84 -4.55 -23.28
N GLU A 259 16.34 -5.61 -22.64
CA GLU A 259 14.93 -5.72 -22.27
C GLU A 259 14.56 -4.75 -21.14
N VAL A 260 15.43 -4.58 -20.14
CA VAL A 260 15.23 -3.59 -19.07
C VAL A 260 15.26 -2.17 -19.64
N PHE A 261 16.23 -1.87 -20.51
CA PHE A 261 16.34 -0.59 -21.20
C PHE A 261 15.08 -0.29 -22.02
N ALA A 262 14.62 -1.24 -22.85
CA ALA A 262 13.43 -1.07 -23.68
C ALA A 262 12.17 -0.82 -22.83
N ALA A 263 12.01 -1.56 -21.73
CA ALA A 263 10.88 -1.38 -20.82
C ALA A 263 10.85 0.03 -20.18
N TYR A 264 12.00 0.57 -19.79
CA TYR A 264 12.10 1.91 -19.20
C TYR A 264 12.06 3.05 -20.21
N CYS A 265 12.47 2.78 -21.45
CA CYS A 265 12.47 3.75 -22.55
C CYS A 265 11.20 3.67 -23.40
N THR A 266 10.09 3.19 -22.82
CA THR A 266 8.77 3.13 -23.47
C THR A 266 7.72 3.78 -22.58
N ASP A 267 6.96 4.75 -23.10
CA ASP A 267 5.85 5.37 -22.39
C ASP A 267 4.76 4.32 -22.13
N VAL A 268 4.40 4.14 -20.87
CA VAL A 268 3.44 3.11 -20.44
C VAL A 268 2.01 3.35 -20.96
N ARG A 269 1.66 4.57 -21.37
CA ARG A 269 0.34 4.93 -21.89
C ARG A 269 0.28 4.91 -23.42
N THR A 270 1.30 5.42 -24.09
CA THR A 270 1.31 5.59 -25.55
C THR A 270 2.10 4.50 -26.27
N GLY A 271 3.02 3.82 -25.58
CA GLY A 271 3.97 2.89 -26.18
C GLY A 271 5.08 3.59 -26.97
N GLU A 272 5.15 4.92 -26.94
CA GLU A 272 6.17 5.68 -27.67
C GLU A 272 7.53 5.62 -26.95
N PRO A 273 8.65 5.68 -27.69
CA PRO A 273 9.96 5.74 -27.06
C PRO A 273 10.11 6.99 -26.19
N VAL A 274 10.63 6.82 -24.98
CA VAL A 274 11.04 7.92 -24.09
C VAL A 274 12.55 7.90 -23.89
N PRO A 275 13.22 9.06 -23.74
CA PRO A 275 14.65 9.10 -23.48
C PRO A 275 15.03 8.38 -22.18
N PRO A 276 16.18 7.69 -22.13
CA PRO A 276 16.65 7.07 -20.91
C PRO A 276 16.92 8.11 -19.82
N GLU A 277 16.73 7.71 -18.56
CA GLU A 277 17.02 8.56 -17.40
C GLU A 277 18.54 8.78 -17.26
N PRO A 278 19.01 10.05 -17.23
CA PRO A 278 20.44 10.33 -17.04
C PRO A 278 20.97 9.79 -15.71
N GLY A 279 22.10 9.10 -15.75
CA GLY A 279 22.77 8.57 -14.55
C GLY A 279 22.23 7.23 -14.04
N VAL A 280 21.23 6.64 -14.72
CA VAL A 280 20.70 5.31 -14.42
C VAL A 280 21.36 4.25 -15.30
N ALA A 281 21.92 3.22 -14.69
CA ALA A 281 22.46 2.05 -15.35
C ALA A 281 21.40 0.94 -15.44
N TYR A 282 20.95 0.63 -16.65
CA TYR A 282 20.10 -0.54 -16.89
C TYR A 282 21.01 -1.78 -16.92
N ARG A 283 20.69 -2.79 -16.10
CA ARG A 283 21.52 -3.99 -15.92
C ARG A 283 20.71 -5.24 -16.16
N ALA A 284 21.36 -6.27 -16.70
CA ALA A 284 20.78 -7.60 -16.73
C ALA A 284 20.46 -8.07 -15.31
N ALA A 285 19.30 -8.69 -15.15
CA ALA A 285 18.91 -9.29 -13.88
C ALA A 285 19.54 -10.67 -13.72
N ASP A 286 19.70 -11.08 -12.48
CA ASP A 286 20.17 -12.43 -12.14
C ASP A 286 19.03 -13.44 -12.22
N GLU A 287 19.33 -14.65 -12.68
CA GLU A 287 18.39 -15.76 -12.60
C GLU A 287 18.08 -16.10 -11.14
N LEU A 288 16.80 -16.16 -10.80
CA LEU A 288 16.37 -16.47 -9.45
C LEU A 288 16.20 -17.98 -9.28
N PRO A 289 16.52 -18.54 -8.10
CA PRO A 289 16.34 -19.98 -7.88
C PRO A 289 14.87 -20.34 -8.07
N PRO A 290 14.53 -21.48 -8.69
CA PRO A 290 13.14 -21.90 -8.78
C PRO A 290 12.62 -22.15 -7.35
N GLY A 291 11.67 -21.34 -6.91
CA GLY A 291 10.96 -21.59 -5.65
C GLY A 291 10.11 -22.84 -5.82
N GLY A 292 10.45 -23.92 -5.12
CA GLY A 292 9.65 -25.14 -5.06
C GLY A 292 8.51 -25.03 -4.04
N CYS A 293 7.45 -25.82 -4.22
CA CYS A 293 6.46 -26.03 -3.17
C CYS A 293 7.06 -27.03 -2.15
N ALA A 294 7.19 -26.60 -0.90
CA ALA A 294 7.85 -27.40 0.14
C ALA A 294 7.02 -28.61 0.63
N GLY A 295 5.83 -28.83 0.06
CA GLY A 295 4.89 -29.84 0.52
C GLY A 295 4.03 -29.37 1.72
N PRO A 296 3.21 -30.28 2.28
CA PRO A 296 2.39 -30.00 3.46
C PRO A 296 3.24 -29.69 4.70
#